data_AF-A0A4Y2VPE9-F1
#
_entry.id   AF-A0A4Y2VPE9-F1
#
_cell.length_a   1.000
_cell.length_b   1.000
_cell.length_c   1.000
_cell.angle_alpha   90.00
_cell.angle_beta   90.00
_cell.angle_gamma   90.00
#
_symmetry.space_group_name_H-M   'P 1'
#
loop_
_entity.id
_entity.type
_entity.pdbx_description
1 polymer ?
#
loop_
_entity_poly.entity_id
_entity_poly.type
_entity_poly.pdbx_seq_one_letter_code
_entity_poly.pdbx_strand_id
1 'polypeptide(L)'
;MRVLQSYKHLKLEHSVTVDVIIIHIDVSAGRGREVLNIDTDRLSKQSILHIQADESGLCCAKAILYALAHLENDRKSVNAMRDARRPTLLNRAKTLHRDAGVPLGPCTYKEIEVFEQWLNVQIVVISSESLNQVSYRGKDRSRRINLYLHNDH
;
A
#
# COMPACT_ATOMS: atom_id res chain seq x y z
N MET A 1 -8.32 19.44 17.60
CA MET A 1 -8.39 19.35 16.12
C MET A 1 -7.54 20.45 15.51
N ARG A 2 -6.39 20.12 14.93
CA ARG A 2 -5.62 21.07 14.09
C ARG A 2 -6.12 20.91 12.66
N VAL A 3 -7.00 21.80 12.23
CA VAL A 3 -7.46 21.85 10.84
C VAL A 3 -6.36 22.53 10.03
N LEU A 4 -5.69 21.78 9.16
CA LEU A 4 -4.79 22.34 8.15
C LEU A 4 -5.65 22.93 7.03
N GLN A 5 -6.05 24.19 7.18
CA GLN A 5 -6.59 24.97 6.06
C GLN A 5 -5.44 25.66 5.34
N SER A 6 -5.11 25.18 4.14
CA SER A 6 -4.25 25.91 3.20
C SER A 6 -5.15 26.70 2.27
N TYR A 7 -5.35 28.00 2.55
CA TYR A 7 -5.96 28.93 1.61
C TYR A 7 -4.94 29.28 0.51
N LYS A 8 -4.76 28.36 -0.45
CA LYS A 8 -4.02 28.65 -1.68
C LYS A 8 -5.02 28.90 -2.80
N HIS A 9 -5.04 30.13 -3.30
CA HIS A 9 -5.76 30.47 -4.52
C HIS A 9 -5.04 29.83 -5.71
N LEU A 10 -5.61 28.75 -6.25
CA LEU A 10 -5.14 28.11 -7.48
C LEU A 10 -5.78 28.83 -8.67
N LYS A 11 -4.97 29.50 -9.50
CA LYS A 11 -5.44 30.00 -10.79
C LYS A 11 -5.63 28.81 -11.73
N LEU A 12 -6.88 28.55 -12.11
CA LEU A 12 -7.30 27.41 -12.95
C LEU A 12 -6.99 27.64 -14.44
N GLU A 13 -5.78 28.07 -14.77
CA GLU A 13 -5.32 28.17 -16.16
C GLU A 13 -4.77 26.83 -16.68
N HIS A 14 -4.57 25.85 -15.78
CA HIS A 14 -4.06 24.51 -16.08
C HIS A 14 -4.98 23.45 -15.46
N SER A 15 -5.00 22.25 -16.05
CA SER A 15 -5.75 21.10 -15.54
C SER A 15 -5.32 20.76 -14.10
N VAL A 16 -6.27 20.77 -13.16
CA VAL A 16 -6.04 20.40 -11.76
C VAL A 16 -6.51 18.98 -11.53
N THR A 17 -5.60 18.10 -11.13
CA THR A 17 -5.94 16.74 -10.65
C THR A 17 -6.08 16.78 -9.14
N VAL A 18 -7.28 16.50 -8.64
CA VAL A 18 -7.56 16.42 -7.19
C VAL A 18 -7.65 14.94 -6.79
N ASP A 19 -6.66 14.46 -6.04
CA ASP A 19 -6.71 13.16 -5.38
C ASP A 19 -7.35 13.29 -4.00
N VAL A 20 -8.57 12.77 -3.83
CA VAL A 20 -9.22 12.71 -2.51
C VAL A 20 -9.03 11.31 -1.93
N ILE A 21 -8.20 11.20 -0.89
CA ILE A 21 -8.05 9.97 -0.11
C ILE A 21 -8.78 10.19 1.22
N ILE A 22 -9.99 9.63 1.36
CA ILE A 22 -10.77 9.75 2.59
C ILE A 22 -10.40 8.59 3.52
N ILE A 23 -9.61 8.89 4.55
CA ILE A 23 -9.28 7.94 5.61
C ILE A 23 -10.11 8.32 6.84
N HIS A 24 -11.10 7.49 7.16
CA HIS A 24 -11.89 7.69 8.36
C HIS A 24 -11.01 7.37 9.57
N ILE A 25 -10.81 8.37 10.42
CA ILE A 25 -10.22 8.20 11.75
C ILE A 25 -11.39 7.97 12.69
N ASP A 26 -11.47 6.78 13.26
CA ASP A 26 -12.56 6.39 14.14
C ASP A 26 -12.45 7.17 15.45
N VAL A 27 -13.23 8.25 15.58
CA VAL A 27 -13.48 8.94 16.84
C VAL A 27 -14.68 8.26 17.47
N SER A 28 -14.46 7.56 18.58
CA SER A 28 -15.45 6.74 19.27
C SER A 28 -16.69 7.57 19.66
N ALA A 29 -17.76 7.45 18.86
CA ALA A 29 -19.09 7.97 19.16
C ALA A 29 -20.16 7.22 18.35
N GLY A 30 -20.27 5.90 18.53
CA GLY A 30 -21.31 5.10 17.87
C GLY A 30 -21.48 3.71 18.46
N ARG A 31 -22.73 3.25 18.59
CA ARG A 31 -23.07 1.87 18.99
C ARG A 31 -22.57 0.90 17.93
N GLY A 32 -21.56 0.10 18.25
CA GLY A 32 -21.28 -1.13 17.50
C GLY A 32 -19.84 -1.64 17.54
N ARG A 33 -18.84 -0.78 17.76
CA ARG A 33 -17.44 -1.23 17.87
C ARG A 33 -16.67 -0.31 18.81
N GLU A 34 -16.32 -0.82 19.98
CA GLU A 34 -15.38 -0.11 20.86
C GLU A 34 -14.00 -0.15 20.19
N VAL A 35 -13.49 1.03 19.84
CA VAL A 35 -12.09 1.19 19.44
C VAL A 35 -11.27 1.10 20.73
N LEU A 36 -10.92 -0.12 21.12
CA LEU A 36 -10.18 -0.39 22.36
C LEU A 36 -8.73 0.10 22.26
N ASN A 37 -8.15 0.03 21.07
CA ASN A 37 -6.81 0.52 20.78
C ASN A 37 -6.74 0.95 19.30
N ILE A 38 -6.51 2.26 19.09
CA ILE A 38 -6.46 2.90 17.77
C ILE A 38 -5.42 2.24 16.87
N ASP A 39 -4.27 1.82 17.42
CA ASP A 39 -3.18 1.23 16.65
C ASP A 39 -3.58 -0.14 16.12
N THR A 40 -4.24 -0.96 16.95
CA THR A 40 -4.73 -2.28 16.53
C THR A 40 -5.95 -2.20 15.62
N ASP A 41 -6.87 -1.26 15.88
CA ASP A 41 -8.10 -1.15 15.11
C ASP A 41 -7.82 -0.72 13.67
N ARG A 42 -6.84 0.19 13.49
CA ARG A 42 -6.39 0.65 12.16
C ARG A 42 -5.90 -0.48 11.28
N LEU A 43 -5.21 -1.48 11.84
CA LEU A 43 -4.73 -2.65 11.12
C LEU A 43 -5.83 -3.68 10.84
N SER A 44 -6.92 -3.66 11.63
CA SER A 44 -8.03 -4.60 11.51
C SER A 44 -9.07 -4.21 10.45
N LYS A 45 -8.85 -3.11 9.72
CA LYS A 45 -9.76 -2.62 8.68
C LYS A 45 -9.88 -3.63 7.55
N GLN A 46 -11.12 -3.92 7.14
CA GLN A 46 -11.40 -4.87 6.04
C GLN A 46 -10.76 -4.46 4.71
N SER A 47 -10.48 -3.17 4.52
CA SER A 47 -9.80 -2.64 3.34
C SER A 47 -8.28 -2.83 3.35
N ILE A 48 -7.71 -3.33 4.45
CA ILE A 48 -6.27 -3.63 4.56
C ILE A 48 -6.07 -5.13 4.40
N LEU A 49 -5.30 -5.50 3.37
CA LEU A 49 -4.86 -6.86 3.17
C LEU A 49 -3.56 -7.08 3.95
N HIS A 50 -3.65 -7.81 5.06
CA HIS A 50 -2.48 -8.13 5.87
C HIS A 50 -1.64 -9.23 5.22
N ILE A 51 -0.37 -8.95 5.00
CA ILE A 51 0.61 -9.90 4.46
C ILE A 51 1.36 -10.50 5.63
N GLN A 52 1.57 -11.81 5.62
CA GLN A 52 2.38 -12.44 6.65
C GLN A 52 3.84 -12.02 6.47
N ALA A 53 4.47 -11.57 7.55
CA ALA A 53 5.90 -11.29 7.55
C ALA A 53 6.68 -12.59 7.34
N ASP A 54 7.75 -12.53 6.56
CA ASP A 54 8.69 -13.64 6.40
C ASP A 54 10.10 -13.17 6.69
N GLU A 55 10.95 -14.08 7.14
CA GLU A 55 12.38 -13.84 7.38
C GLU A 55 13.14 -13.37 6.13
N SER A 56 12.58 -13.58 4.94
CA SER A 56 13.18 -13.16 3.66
C SER A 56 13.06 -11.65 3.37
N GLY A 57 12.26 -10.89 4.13
CA GLY A 57 12.07 -9.44 3.90
C GLY A 57 11.32 -9.08 2.61
N LEU A 58 10.64 -10.05 1.98
CA LEU A 58 9.97 -9.87 0.68
C LEU A 58 8.53 -9.34 0.80
N CYS A 59 8.14 -8.76 1.94
CA CYS A 59 6.79 -8.27 2.21
C CYS A 59 6.32 -7.25 1.15
N CYS A 60 7.18 -6.30 0.78
CA CYS A 60 6.88 -5.28 -0.21
C CYS A 60 6.52 -5.88 -1.58
N ALA A 61 7.35 -6.79 -2.10
CA ALA A 61 7.08 -7.47 -3.36
C ALA A 61 5.78 -8.31 -3.31
N LYS A 62 5.52 -8.99 -2.20
CA LYS A 62 4.25 -9.70 -1.98
C LYS A 62 3.06 -8.74 -2.01
N ALA A 63 3.20 -7.55 -1.43
CA ALA A 63 2.16 -6.53 -1.40
C ALA A 63 1.83 -5.99 -2.78
N ILE A 64 2.88 -5.71 -3.56
CA ILE A 64 2.76 -5.29 -4.95
C ILE A 64 2.02 -6.35 -5.77
N LEU A 65 2.36 -7.64 -5.63
CA LEU A 65 1.69 -8.72 -6.35
C LEU A 65 0.20 -8.83 -6.01
N TYR A 66 -0.16 -8.72 -4.73
CA TYR A 66 -1.58 -8.67 -4.33
C TYR A 66 -2.28 -7.45 -4.90
N ALA A 67 -1.67 -6.28 -4.79
CA ALA A 67 -2.27 -5.03 -5.27
C ALA A 67 -2.49 -5.07 -6.78
N LEU A 68 -1.55 -5.61 -7.56
CA LEU A 68 -1.69 -5.82 -9.00
C LEU A 68 -2.81 -6.82 -9.33
N ALA A 69 -2.85 -7.96 -8.65
CA ALA A 69 -3.89 -8.96 -8.87
C ALA A 69 -5.29 -8.42 -8.54
N HIS A 70 -5.42 -7.58 -7.51
CA HIS A 70 -6.67 -6.88 -7.20
C HIS A 70 -7.00 -5.80 -8.22
N LEU A 71 -6.01 -5.06 -8.73
CA LEU A 71 -6.19 -4.05 -9.77
C LEU A 71 -6.69 -4.67 -11.08
N GLU A 72 -6.24 -5.88 -11.41
CA GLU A 72 -6.62 -6.65 -12.61
C GLU A 72 -7.86 -7.52 -12.39
N ASN A 73 -8.42 -7.54 -11.17
CA ASN A 73 -9.54 -8.40 -10.76
C ASN A 73 -9.28 -9.91 -11.02
N ASP A 74 -8.01 -10.33 -10.97
CA ASP A 74 -7.61 -11.74 -11.13
C ASP A 74 -7.78 -12.52 -9.82
N ARG A 75 -9.03 -12.95 -9.60
CA ARG A 75 -9.41 -13.78 -8.44
C ARG A 75 -8.65 -15.11 -8.38
N LYS A 76 -8.20 -15.65 -9.53
CA LYS A 76 -7.46 -16.93 -9.55
C LYS A 76 -6.07 -16.74 -8.97
N SER A 77 -5.36 -15.69 -9.38
CA SER A 77 -4.06 -15.34 -8.80
C SER A 77 -4.16 -15.00 -7.32
N VAL A 78 -5.17 -14.21 -6.90
CA VAL A 78 -5.37 -13.89 -5.48
C VAL A 78 -5.57 -15.17 -4.65
N ASN A 79 -6.44 -16.08 -5.09
CA ASN A 79 -6.68 -17.34 -4.37
C ASN A 79 -5.44 -18.25 -4.35
N ALA A 80 -4.67 -18.29 -5.44
CA ALA A 80 -3.44 -19.08 -5.51
C ALA A 80 -2.32 -18.52 -4.61
N MET A 81 -2.27 -17.20 -4.39
CA MET A 81 -1.31 -16.54 -3.51
C MET A 81 -1.73 -16.59 -2.03
N ARG A 82 -3.04 -16.67 -1.76
CA ARG A 82 -3.60 -16.76 -0.41
C ARG A 82 -3.35 -18.13 0.24
N ASP A 83 -3.17 -19.17 -0.55
CA ASP A 83 -2.88 -20.52 -0.05
C ASP A 83 -1.47 -20.60 0.55
N ALA A 84 -1.38 -20.45 1.88
CA ALA A 84 -0.12 -20.50 2.62
C ALA A 84 0.64 -21.83 2.49
N ARG A 85 -0.04 -22.92 2.07
CA ARG A 85 0.62 -24.22 1.85
C ARG A 85 1.46 -24.22 0.57
N ARG A 86 1.25 -23.25 -0.32
CA ARG A 86 1.94 -23.16 -1.61
C ARG A 86 2.98 -22.05 -1.59
N PRO A 87 4.23 -22.31 -2.02
CA PRO A 87 5.25 -21.28 -2.12
C PRO A 87 5.04 -20.32 -3.32
N THR A 88 3.86 -20.32 -3.96
CA THR A 88 3.55 -19.53 -5.17
C THR A 88 3.85 -18.05 -4.97
N LEU A 89 3.39 -17.48 -3.86
CA LEU A 89 3.57 -16.06 -3.55
C LEU A 89 5.06 -15.72 -3.34
N LEU A 90 5.79 -16.56 -2.61
CA LEU A 90 7.22 -16.38 -2.37
C LEU A 90 8.03 -16.48 -3.68
N ASN A 91 7.72 -17.46 -4.52
CA ASN A 91 8.40 -17.68 -5.79
C ASN A 91 8.12 -16.53 -6.78
N ARG A 92 6.89 -16.02 -6.82
CA ARG A 92 6.54 -14.83 -7.61
C ARG A 92 7.25 -13.58 -7.09
N ALA A 93 7.35 -13.39 -5.77
CA ALA A 93 8.06 -12.26 -5.20
C ALA A 93 9.57 -12.30 -5.56
N LYS A 94 10.22 -13.47 -5.43
CA LYS A 94 11.62 -13.65 -5.86
C LYS A 94 11.82 -13.39 -7.35
N THR A 95 10.86 -13.84 -8.17
CA THR A 95 10.87 -13.59 -9.62
C THR A 95 10.75 -12.10 -9.91
N LEU A 96 9.84 -11.39 -9.25
CA LEU A 96 9.68 -9.95 -9.39
C LEU A 96 10.96 -9.18 -9.05
N HIS A 97 11.65 -9.53 -7.95
CA HIS A 97 12.94 -8.94 -7.59
C HIS A 97 13.99 -9.16 -8.68
N ARG A 98 14.12 -10.42 -9.15
CA ARG A 98 15.08 -10.76 -10.21
C ARG A 98 14.80 -10.00 -11.50
N ASP A 99 13.53 -9.95 -11.91
CA ASP A 99 13.12 -9.35 -13.17
C ASP A 99 13.25 -7.81 -13.13
N ALA A 100 12.99 -7.19 -11.97
CA ALA A 100 13.19 -5.76 -11.75
C ALA A 100 14.66 -5.38 -11.45
N GLY A 101 15.56 -6.36 -11.29
CA GLY A 101 16.96 -6.12 -10.94
C GLY A 101 17.20 -5.64 -9.49
N VAL A 102 16.26 -5.93 -8.58
CA VAL A 102 16.32 -5.53 -7.17
C VAL A 102 16.90 -6.69 -6.33
N PRO A 103 17.88 -6.45 -5.44
CA PRO A 103 18.41 -7.50 -4.57
C PRO A 103 17.31 -8.09 -3.68
N LEU A 104 17.44 -9.37 -3.34
CA LEU A 104 16.52 -10.02 -2.41
C LEU A 104 16.76 -9.50 -1.00
N GLY A 105 15.71 -9.00 -0.36
CA GLY A 105 15.78 -8.46 0.99
C GLY A 105 14.68 -7.44 1.28
N PRO A 106 14.75 -6.78 2.45
CA PRO A 106 13.83 -5.70 2.80
C PRO A 106 13.91 -4.57 1.78
N CYS A 107 12.75 -4.03 1.41
CA CYS A 107 12.65 -2.95 0.44
C CYS A 107 12.57 -1.60 1.15
N THR A 108 13.35 -0.64 0.68
CA THR A 108 13.22 0.77 1.02
C THR A 108 12.51 1.52 -0.12
N TYR A 109 12.34 2.84 0.03
CA TYR A 109 11.75 3.67 -1.02
C TYR A 109 12.54 3.65 -2.34
N LYS A 110 13.84 3.32 -2.31
CA LYS A 110 14.66 3.20 -3.52
C LYS A 110 14.24 2.00 -4.36
N GLU A 111 14.06 0.84 -3.73
CA GLU A 111 13.61 -0.37 -4.41
C GLU A 111 12.17 -0.21 -4.91
N ILE A 112 11.32 0.49 -4.15
CA ILE A 112 9.95 0.82 -4.58
C ILE A 112 9.95 1.64 -5.88
N GLU A 113 10.85 2.61 -6.03
CA GLU A 113 10.97 3.39 -7.27
C GLU A 113 11.37 2.51 -8.46
N VAL A 114 12.26 1.53 -8.26
CA VAL A 114 12.65 0.57 -9.31
C VAL A 114 11.45 -0.30 -9.71
N PHE A 115 10.69 -0.81 -8.74
CA PHE A 115 9.46 -1.55 -9.03
C PHE A 115 8.41 -0.70 -9.76
N GLU A 116 8.27 0.57 -9.38
CA GLU A 116 7.37 1.52 -10.04
C GLU A 116 7.73 1.67 -11.54
N GLN A 117 9.03 1.82 -11.83
CA GLN A 117 9.53 1.93 -13.19
C GLN A 117 9.31 0.65 -13.99
N TRP A 118 9.64 -0.50 -13.41
CA TRP A 118 9.49 -1.81 -14.06
C TRP A 118 8.04 -2.16 -14.37
N LEU A 119 7.14 -1.96 -13.42
CA LEU A 119 5.73 -2.34 -13.54
C LEU A 119 4.87 -1.30 -14.25
N ASN A 120 5.40 -0.09 -14.45
CA ASN A 120 4.68 1.06 -14.98
C ASN A 120 3.38 1.37 -14.22
N VAL A 121 3.45 1.36 -12.87
CA VAL A 121 2.33 1.65 -11.97
C VAL A 121 2.75 2.69 -10.93
N GLN A 122 1.89 3.64 -10.59
CA GLN A 122 2.13 4.56 -9.48
C GLN A 122 1.98 3.81 -8.15
N ILE A 123 3.02 3.84 -7.32
CA ILE A 123 2.98 3.26 -5.97
C ILE A 123 2.81 4.38 -4.95
N VAL A 124 1.81 4.25 -4.08
CA VAL A 124 1.58 5.16 -2.95
C VAL A 124 1.68 4.38 -1.66
N VAL A 125 2.58 4.81 -0.76
CA VAL A 125 2.75 4.18 0.55
C VAL A 125 2.07 5.03 1.61
N ILE A 126 1.21 4.41 2.40
CA ILE A 126 0.49 5.01 3.51
C ILE A 126 1.06 4.41 4.79
N SER A 127 1.58 5.25 5.70
CA SER A 127 2.17 4.76 6.95
C SER A 127 1.17 4.85 8.11
N SER A 128 1.07 3.76 8.88
CA SER A 128 0.29 3.75 10.11
C SER A 128 0.90 4.66 11.19
N GLU A 129 2.23 4.76 11.22
CA GLU A 129 2.96 5.51 12.26
C GLU A 129 2.74 7.01 12.10
N SER A 130 2.51 7.47 10.87
CA SER A 130 2.22 8.87 10.55
C SER A 130 0.71 9.17 10.45
N LEU A 131 -0.13 8.52 11.26
CA LEU A 131 -1.59 8.73 11.26
C LEU A 131 -2.25 8.47 9.89
N ASN A 132 -1.79 7.47 9.13
CA ASN A 132 -2.25 7.11 7.79
C ASN A 132 -1.92 8.20 6.76
N GLN A 133 -0.87 8.99 7.00
CA GLN A 133 -0.39 9.92 5.98
C GLN A 133 0.40 9.17 4.90
N VAL A 134 0.40 9.76 3.72
CA VAL A 134 1.21 9.28 2.60
C VAL A 134 2.68 9.54 2.93
N SER A 135 3.45 8.46 3.12
CA SER A 135 4.90 8.54 3.37
C SER A 135 5.72 8.55 2.08
N TYR A 136 5.18 7.98 1.01
CA TYR A 136 5.80 7.98 -0.31
C TYR A 136 4.73 8.06 -1.40
N ARG A 137 4.98 8.88 -2.43
CA ARG A 137 4.16 8.98 -3.62
C ARG A 137 5.06 8.91 -4.86
N GLY A 138 4.89 7.83 -5.62
CA GLY A 138 5.54 7.64 -6.90
C GLY A 138 5.03 8.58 -7.99
N LYS A 139 5.64 8.53 -9.17
CA LYS A 139 5.26 9.39 -10.30
C LYS A 139 3.83 9.08 -10.75
N ASP A 140 3.13 10.08 -11.27
CA ASP A 140 1.77 9.89 -11.78
C ASP A 140 1.78 8.96 -12.99
N ARG A 141 0.92 7.93 -12.94
CA ARG A 141 0.75 6.93 -14.00
C ARG A 141 -0.73 6.55 -14.13
N SER A 142 -1.09 5.90 -15.23
CA SER A 142 -2.47 5.46 -15.50
C SER A 142 -3.00 4.43 -14.50
N ARG A 143 -2.10 3.64 -13.91
CA ARG A 143 -2.39 2.60 -12.93
C ARG A 143 -1.82 3.02 -11.59
N ARG A 144 -2.58 2.82 -10.51
CA ARG A 144 -2.13 3.14 -9.14
C ARG A 144 -2.39 1.96 -8.20
N ILE A 145 -1.41 1.68 -7.35
CA ILE A 145 -1.52 0.75 -6.23
C ILE A 145 -1.19 1.46 -4.91
N ASN A 146 -1.86 1.07 -3.84
CA ASN A 146 -1.61 1.59 -2.51
C ASN A 146 -1.03 0.49 -1.63
N LEU A 147 0.07 0.80 -0.95
CA LEU A 147 0.72 -0.06 0.04
C LEU A 147 0.52 0.56 1.42
N TYR A 148 0.41 -0.29 2.43
CA TYR A 148 0.21 0.13 3.82
C TYR A 148 1.41 -0.32 4.65
N LEU A 149 2.13 0.63 5.23
CA LEU A 149 3.36 0.42 5.99
C LEU A 149 3.09 0.51 7.50
N HIS A 150 3.50 -0.51 8.25
CA HIS A 150 3.39 -0.59 9.70
C HIS A 150 4.60 -1.33 10.30
N ASN A 151 5.40 -0.66 11.14
CA ASN A 151 6.57 -1.25 11.80
C ASN A 151 7.55 -1.94 10.81
N ASP A 152 7.98 -1.20 9.78
CA ASP A 152 8.85 -1.68 8.69
C ASP A 152 8.29 -2.84 7.84
N HIS A 153 6.97 -3.07 7.89
CA HIS A 153 6.25 -4.09 7.11
C HIS A 153 5.11 -3.53 6.26
#